data_AF-A0AAX0Q9I2-F1
#
_entry.id   AF-A0AAX0Q9I2-F1
#
_cell.length_a   1.000
_cell.length_b   1.000
_cell.length_c   1.000
_cell.angle_alpha   90.00
_cell.angle_beta   90.00
_cell.angle_gamma   90.00
#
_symmetry.space_group_name_H-M   'P 1'
#
loop_
_entity.id
_entity.type
_entity.pdbx_description
1 polymer ?
#
loop_
_entity_poly.entity_id
_entity_poly.type
_entity_poly.pdbx_seq_one_letter_code
_entity_poly.pdbx_strand_id
1 'polypeptide(L)'
;MDSYAIQKNSEKSFTVIITSPHSLAWRPLDSEGINIVGNDSTVDENGRNYIWTVEVDKPGTYEFRILHQSGDGVYKKLVIPLISAT
;
A
#
# COMPACT_ATOMS: atom_id res chain seq x y z
N MET A 1 -6.97 -0.21 16.28
CA MET A 1 -7.74 -0.37 15.02
C MET A 1 -6.89 0.26 13.93
N ASP A 2 -6.55 -0.50 12.89
CA ASP A 2 -5.59 -0.03 11.88
C ASP A 2 -6.22 1.01 10.97
N SER A 3 -5.50 2.11 10.76
CA SER A 3 -5.87 3.16 9.80
C SER A 3 -4.87 3.19 8.66
N TYR A 4 -5.31 3.67 7.51
CA TYR A 4 -4.44 3.92 6.38
C TYR A 4 -4.74 5.29 5.76
N ALA A 5 -3.73 5.87 5.13
CA ALA A 5 -3.85 7.02 4.27
C ALA A 5 -3.14 6.75 2.94
N ILE A 6 -3.63 7.35 1.86
CA ILE A 6 -3.01 7.29 0.54
C ILE A 6 -2.72 8.71 0.09
N GLN A 7 -1.51 8.95 -0.38
CA GLN A 7 -1.11 10.20 -1.00
C GLN A 7 -0.67 9.92 -2.42
N LYS A 8 -1.31 10.56 -3.40
CA LYS A 8 -0.83 10.53 -4.80
C LYS A 8 0.44 11.39 -4.89
N ASN A 9 1.53 10.84 -5.42
CA ASN A 9 2.77 11.57 -5.65
C ASN A 9 2.87 12.05 -7.10
N SER A 10 2.50 11.19 -8.05
CA SER A 10 2.51 11.47 -9.48
C SER A 10 1.47 10.61 -10.21
N GLU A 11 1.48 10.62 -11.54
CA GLU A 11 0.69 9.66 -12.32
C GLU A 11 1.16 8.21 -12.12
N LYS A 12 2.42 7.97 -11.80
CA LYS A 12 2.96 6.61 -11.67
C LYS A 12 3.42 6.29 -10.28
N SER A 13 3.10 7.13 -9.29
CA SER A 13 3.56 6.95 -7.92
C SER A 13 2.54 7.42 -6.91
N PHE A 14 2.43 6.65 -5.83
CA PHE A 14 1.65 7.02 -4.65
C PHE A 14 2.31 6.46 -3.39
N THR A 15 2.06 7.12 -2.27
CA THR A 15 2.49 6.71 -0.95
C THR A 15 1.31 6.14 -0.18
N VAL A 16 1.49 4.99 0.44
CA VAL A 16 0.57 4.39 1.42
C VAL A 16 1.20 4.53 2.80
N ILE A 17 0.44 5.08 3.75
CA ILE A 17 0.82 5.15 5.16
C ILE A 17 -0.15 4.28 5.93
N ILE A 18 0.35 3.25 6.60
CA ILE A 18 -0.45 2.36 7.45
C ILE A 18 -0.04 2.59 8.89
N THR A 19 -0.98 2.99 9.73
CA THR A 19 -0.77 3.10 11.17
C THR A 19 -1.34 1.86 11.84
N SER A 20 -0.47 1.05 12.44
CA SER A 20 -0.86 -0.15 13.17
C SER A 20 -0.04 -0.31 14.46
N PRO A 21 -0.66 -0.76 15.56
CA PRO A 21 0.08 -1.20 16.74
C PRO A 21 0.71 -2.59 16.57
N HIS A 22 0.46 -3.26 15.45
CA HIS A 22 0.96 -4.59 15.16
C HIS A 22 2.03 -4.58 14.08
N SER A 23 2.86 -5.61 14.09
CA SER A 23 3.79 -5.88 12.99
C SER A 23 3.02 -6.34 11.76
N LEU A 24 3.28 -5.68 10.63
CA LEU A 24 2.59 -5.93 9.38
C LEU A 24 3.55 -6.51 8.34
N ALA A 25 3.00 -7.38 7.49
CA ALA A 25 3.53 -7.72 6.17
C ALA A 25 2.49 -7.27 5.14
N TRP A 26 2.88 -7.01 3.90
CA TRP A 26 1.93 -6.58 2.87
C TRP A 26 2.43 -6.91 1.47
N ARG A 27 1.52 -6.78 0.50
CA ARG A 27 1.77 -7.06 -0.91
C ARG A 27 0.79 -6.25 -1.79
N PRO A 28 1.27 -5.34 -2.64
CA PRO A 28 0.46 -4.62 -3.59
C PRO A 28 0.25 -5.49 -4.82
N LEU A 29 -0.92 -5.37 -5.41
CA LEU A 29 -1.31 -6.09 -6.60
C LEU A 29 -1.83 -5.10 -7.62
N ASP A 30 -1.55 -5.36 -8.89
CA ASP A 30 -2.22 -4.67 -9.99
C ASP A 30 -3.67 -5.15 -10.16
N SER A 31 -4.36 -4.60 -11.17
CA SER A 31 -5.74 -4.97 -11.46
C SER A 31 -5.93 -6.44 -11.84
N GLU A 32 -4.87 -7.14 -12.24
CA GLU A 32 -4.90 -8.57 -12.60
C GLU A 32 -4.52 -9.46 -11.40
N GLY A 33 -4.17 -8.87 -10.25
CA GLY A 33 -3.74 -9.61 -9.07
C GLY A 33 -2.27 -10.03 -9.12
N ILE A 34 -1.45 -9.39 -9.96
CA ILE A 34 -0.01 -9.63 -10.07
C ILE A 34 0.73 -8.73 -9.08
N ASN A 35 1.75 -9.29 -8.41
CA ASN A 35 2.58 -8.53 -7.47
C ASN A 35 3.27 -7.37 -8.16
N ILE A 36 3.08 -6.18 -7.58
CA ILE A 36 3.87 -5.01 -7.94
C ILE A 36 5.11 -5.03 -7.05
N VAL A 37 6.29 -5.02 -7.68
CA VAL A 37 7.56 -4.90 -6.95
C VAL A 37 7.73 -3.43 -6.62
N GLY A 38 7.15 -2.99 -5.50
CA GLY A 38 7.50 -1.69 -4.92
C GLY A 38 8.77 -1.80 -4.07
N ASN A 39 9.31 -0.65 -3.66
CA ASN A 39 10.47 -0.57 -2.77
C ASN A 39 10.20 -1.23 -1.40
N ASP A 40 11.19 -1.39 -0.54
CA ASP A 40 10.91 -1.74 0.85
C ASP A 40 10.12 -0.61 1.54
N SER A 41 9.21 -0.94 2.45
CA SER A 41 8.60 0.09 3.30
C SER A 41 9.64 0.61 4.28
N THR A 42 9.52 1.87 4.67
CA THR A 42 10.15 2.37 5.89
C THR A 42 9.16 2.32 7.04
N VAL A 43 9.67 2.16 8.25
CA VAL A 43 8.89 2.29 9.48
C VAL A 43 9.31 3.57 10.17
N ASP A 44 8.36 4.35 10.68
CA ASP A 44 8.67 5.55 11.45
C ASP A 44 9.40 5.24 12.77
N GLU A 45 9.96 6.27 13.40
CA GLU A 45 10.71 6.15 14.66
C GLU A 45 9.87 5.54 15.80
N ASN A 46 8.54 5.63 15.73
CA ASN A 46 7.63 5.07 16.71
C ASN A 46 7.31 3.59 16.47
N GLY A 47 7.76 2.99 15.37
CA GLY A 47 7.48 1.60 15.01
C GLY A 47 6.02 1.33 14.64
N ARG A 48 5.24 2.38 14.37
CA ARG A 48 3.77 2.28 14.23
C ARG A 48 3.25 2.70 12.87
N ASN A 49 4.02 3.52 12.14
CA ASN A 49 3.66 3.94 10.80
C ASN A 49 4.56 3.25 9.78
N TYR A 50 3.94 2.43 8.95
CA TYR A 50 4.57 1.82 7.79
C TYR A 50 4.32 2.73 6.59
N ILE A 51 5.39 3.29 6.05
CA ILE A 51 5.34 4.26 4.96
C ILE A 51 5.90 3.59 3.73
N TRP A 52 5.15 3.66 2.64
CA TRP A 52 5.58 3.01 1.42
C TRP A 52 5.25 3.78 0.17
N THR A 53 6.26 4.01 -0.67
CA THR A 53 6.12 4.57 -2.00
C THR A 53 6.08 3.45 -3.03
N VAL A 54 4.96 3.36 -3.74
CA VAL A 54 4.77 2.40 -4.83
C VAL A 54 4.88 3.13 -6.16
N GLU A 55 5.65 2.56 -7.07
CA GLU A 55 5.70 2.97 -8.48
C GLU A 55 4.94 1.95 -9.33
N VAL A 56 4.22 2.45 -10.33
CA VAL A 56 3.40 1.61 -11.21
C VAL A 56 3.66 1.93 -12.67
N ASP A 57 3.71 0.89 -13.50
CA ASP A 57 4.04 1.04 -14.93
C ASP A 57 2.98 1.82 -15.71
N LYS A 58 1.72 1.63 -15.33
CA LYS A 58 0.55 2.17 -16.01
C LYS A 58 -0.42 2.85 -15.05
N PRO A 59 -1.11 3.90 -15.49
CA PRO A 59 -2.31 4.38 -14.82
C PRO A 59 -3.34 3.26 -14.61
N GLY A 60 -3.98 3.18 -13.43
CA GLY A 60 -4.96 2.11 -13.20
C GLY A 60 -5.51 2.05 -11.77
N THR A 61 -6.32 1.02 -11.54
CA THR A 61 -6.77 0.64 -10.19
C THR A 61 -5.83 -0.41 -9.62
N TYR A 62 -5.43 -0.21 -8.38
CA TYR A 62 -4.52 -1.09 -7.65
C TYR A 62 -5.23 -1.66 -6.43
N GLU A 63 -4.76 -2.82 -5.95
CA GLU A 63 -5.23 -3.45 -4.72
C GLU A 63 -4.06 -3.59 -3.74
N PHE A 64 -4.28 -3.19 -2.48
CA PHE A 64 -3.32 -3.42 -1.40
C PHE A 64 -3.79 -4.58 -0.53
N ARG A 65 -2.91 -5.55 -0.26
CA ARG A 65 -3.18 -6.59 0.74
C ARG A 65 -2.25 -6.41 1.92
N ILE A 66 -2.82 -6.20 3.09
CA ILE A 66 -2.11 -6.09 4.36
C ILE A 66 -2.33 -7.41 5.12
N LEU A 67 -1.29 -7.97 5.68
CA LEU A 67 -1.32 -9.15 6.52
C LEU A 67 -0.71 -8.79 7.87
N HIS A 68 -1.45 -9.03 8.94
CA HIS A 68 -0.87 -8.95 10.27
C HIS A 68 0.07 -10.14 10.44
N GLN A 69 1.29 -9.91 10.94
CA GLN A 69 2.24 -11.02 11.18
C GLN A 69 1.71 -12.03 12.21
N SER A 70 0.76 -11.63 13.06
CA SER A 70 0.02 -12.53 13.96
C SER A 70 -0.90 -13.53 13.24
N GLY A 71 -1.05 -13.45 11.91
CA GLY A 71 -1.69 -14.48 11.08
C GLY A 71 -3.19 -14.30 10.84
N ASP A 72 -3.80 -13.27 11.42
CA ASP A 72 -5.22 -12.91 11.33
C ASP A 72 -5.61 -12.22 10.01
N GLY A 73 -4.62 -11.90 9.15
CA GLY A 73 -4.82 -11.75 7.70
C GLY A 73 -5.95 -10.80 7.31
N VAL A 74 -5.92 -9.54 7.75
CA VAL A 74 -6.95 -8.57 7.37
C VAL A 74 -6.70 -8.05 5.95
N TYR A 75 -7.32 -8.70 4.97
CA TYR A 75 -7.36 -8.23 3.58
C TYR A 75 -8.19 -6.93 3.45
N LYS A 76 -7.54 -5.77 3.54
CA LYS A 76 -8.19 -4.50 3.17
C LYS A 76 -7.98 -4.21 1.70
N LYS A 77 -8.94 -4.59 0.85
CA LYS A 77 -8.95 -4.15 -0.55
C LYS A 77 -9.02 -2.63 -0.61
N LEU A 78 -7.92 -2.03 -1.04
CA LEU A 78 -7.82 -0.59 -1.23
C LEU A 78 -7.88 -0.29 -2.71
N VAL A 79 -9.00 0.22 -3.19
CA VAL A 79 -9.14 0.69 -4.56
C VAL A 79 -8.51 2.08 -4.62
N ILE A 80 -7.50 2.26 -5.47
CA ILE A 80 -6.96 3.59 -5.80
C ILE A 80 -7.63 4.06 -7.10
N PRO A 81 -8.71 4.86 -7.05
CA PRO A 81 -9.32 5.39 -8.25
C PRO A 81 -8.49 6.59 -8.74
N LEU A 82 -8.22 6.61 -10.04
CA LEU A 82 -7.58 7.68 -10.80
C LEU A 82 -6.07 7.86 -10.65
N ILE A 83 -5.37 7.14 -11.51
CA ILE A 83 -4.38 7.81 -12.35
C ILE A 83 -5.07 8.05 -13.70
N SER A 84 -5.37 9.30 -14.03
CA SER A 84 -5.64 9.70 -15.42
C SER A 84 -4.40 10.44 -15.88
N ALA A 85 -3.82 10.00 -16.99
CA ALA A 85 -2.91 10.83 -17.77
C ALA A 85 -3.72 12.02 -18.27
N THR A 86 -3.31 13.24 -17.92
CA THR A 86 -3.94 14.44 -18.48
C THR A 86 -3.34 14.71 -19.86
#